data_AF-A0A939VF95-F1
#
_entry.id   AF-A0A939VF95-F1
#
_cell.length_a   1.000
_cell.length_b   1.000
_cell.length_c   1.000
_cell.angle_alpha   90.00
_cell.angle_beta   90.00
_cell.angle_gamma   90.00
#
_symmetry.space_group_name_H-M   'P 1'
#
loop_
_entity.id
_entity.type
_entity.pdbx_description
1 polymer ?
#
loop_
_entity_poly.entity_id
_entity_poly.type
_entity_poly.pdbx_seq_one_letter_code
_entity_poly.pdbx_strand_id
1 'polypeptide(L)'
;IKNLNMELNKEEFKTLVMLYAANIDGHIQPEEVEVMLEKADETTFKKMCKVVKKMGDSEIIDTIRENKNLFAATESERGQLLSDLRSIIEADEKSSPMENYLLKAVEKLLKR
;
A
#
# COMPACT_ATOMS: atom_id res chain seq x y z
N ILE A 1 19.64 -1.29 -13.13
CA ILE A 1 18.18 -1.33 -13.34
C ILE A 1 17.70 0.11 -13.27
N LYS A 2 16.90 0.56 -14.24
CA LYS A 2 16.54 1.97 -14.42
C LYS A 2 15.79 2.47 -13.20
N ASN A 3 16.25 3.56 -12.59
CA ASN A 3 15.49 4.36 -11.63
C ASN A 3 14.16 4.75 -12.29
N LEU A 4 13.08 4.10 -11.90
CA LEU A 4 11.75 4.67 -12.02
C LEU A 4 11.67 5.74 -10.93
N ASN A 5 12.17 6.95 -11.23
CA ASN A 5 11.76 8.15 -10.50
C ASN A 5 10.29 8.37 -10.84
N MET A 6 9.42 7.59 -10.22
CA MET A 6 7.99 7.77 -10.31
C MET A 6 7.65 8.92 -9.38
N GLU A 7 7.37 10.08 -9.96
CA GLU A 7 6.71 11.15 -9.22
C GLU A 7 5.29 10.68 -8.91
N LEU A 8 5.12 10.09 -7.73
CA LEU A 8 3.82 9.71 -7.21
C LEU A 8 3.11 10.96 -6.71
N ASN A 9 1.79 11.00 -6.88
CA ASN A 9 0.96 11.86 -6.05
C ASN A 9 0.56 11.12 -4.75
N LYS A 10 -0.09 11.83 -3.82
CA LYS A 10 -0.48 11.28 -2.52
C LYS A 10 -1.42 10.07 -2.63
N GLU A 11 -2.35 10.09 -3.58
CA GLU A 11 -3.31 9.01 -3.79
C GLU A 11 -2.60 7.77 -4.33
N GLU A 12 -1.75 7.94 -5.35
CA GLU A 12 -0.95 6.87 -5.93
C GLU A 12 0.00 6.23 -4.92
N PHE A 13 0.61 7.03 -4.05
CA PHE A 13 1.43 6.53 -2.94
C PHE A 13 0.61 5.66 -1.99
N LYS A 14 -0.56 6.14 -1.55
CA LYS A 14 -1.45 5.36 -0.67
C LYS A 14 -1.87 4.07 -1.34
N THR A 15 -2.30 4.12 -2.60
CA THR A 15 -2.70 2.93 -3.37
C THR A 15 -1.55 1.94 -3.54
N LEU A 16 -0.32 2.40 -3.74
CA LEU A 16 0.86 1.53 -3.78
C LEU A 16 1.06 0.79 -2.45
N VAL A 17 0.94 1.50 -1.31
CA VAL A 17 1.08 0.87 0.01
C VAL A 17 -0.06 -0.13 0.26
N MET A 18 -1.30 0.21 -0.13
CA MET A 18 -2.48 -0.67 -0.02
C MET A 18 -2.32 -1.96 -0.84
N LEU A 19 -1.90 -1.83 -2.10
CA LEU A 19 -1.67 -2.99 -2.98
C LEU A 19 -0.53 -3.87 -2.48
N TYR A 20 0.54 -3.27 -1.96
CA TYR A 20 1.63 -4.04 -1.37
C TYR A 20 1.17 -4.83 -0.14
N ALA A 21 0.29 -4.25 0.67
CA ALA A 21 -0.24 -4.91 1.85
C ALA A 21 -1.14 -6.10 1.52
N ALA A 22 -2.09 -5.92 0.59
CA ALA A 22 -3.05 -6.97 0.23
C ALA A 22 -2.42 -8.09 -0.62
N ASN A 23 -1.41 -7.80 -1.44
CA ASN A 23 -0.83 -8.80 -2.34
C ASN A 23 0.24 -9.69 -1.69
N ILE A 24 0.35 -9.73 -0.36
CA ILE A 24 1.48 -10.35 0.33
C ILE A 24 1.55 -11.87 0.20
N ASP A 25 0.40 -12.53 0.16
CA ASP A 25 0.28 -13.95 -0.09
C ASP A 25 0.15 -14.26 -1.61
N GLY A 26 0.32 -13.23 -2.44
CA GLY A 26 0.20 -13.27 -3.89
C GLY A 26 -1.23 -13.16 -4.43
N HIS A 27 -2.23 -12.94 -3.57
CA HIS A 27 -3.64 -12.93 -3.95
C HIS A 27 -4.37 -11.76 -3.28
N ILE A 28 -5.00 -10.89 -4.10
CA ILE A 28 -5.91 -9.86 -3.59
C ILE A 28 -7.34 -10.39 -3.73
N GLN A 29 -8.09 -10.44 -2.64
CA GLN A 29 -9.49 -10.89 -2.64
C GLN A 29 -10.42 -9.82 -3.25
N PRO A 30 -11.56 -10.19 -3.86
CA PRO A 30 -12.54 -9.24 -4.38
C PRO A 30 -13.00 -8.20 -3.34
N GLU A 31 -13.20 -8.62 -2.10
CA GLU A 31 -13.65 -7.77 -0.98
C GLU A 31 -12.60 -6.69 -0.64
N GLU A 32 -11.32 -7.04 -0.70
CA GLU A 32 -10.22 -6.08 -0.53
C GLU A 32 -10.18 -5.07 -1.67
N VAL A 33 -10.46 -5.50 -2.90
CA VAL A 33 -10.55 -4.61 -4.07
C VAL A 33 -11.70 -3.62 -3.92
N GLU A 34 -12.86 -4.06 -3.42
CA GLU A 34 -13.99 -3.16 -3.14
C GLU A 34 -13.61 -2.07 -2.15
N VAL A 35 -12.99 -2.43 -1.02
CA VAL A 35 -12.51 -1.44 -0.04
C VAL A 35 -11.44 -0.51 -0.62
N MET A 36 -10.55 -1.01 -1.48
CA MET A 36 -9.57 -0.16 -2.15
C MET A 36 -10.20 0.83 -3.14
N LEU A 37 -11.26 0.43 -3.85
CA LEU A 37 -11.99 1.29 -4.79
C LEU A 37 -12.87 2.35 -4.09
N GLU A 38 -13.23 2.15 -2.82
CA GLU A 38 -13.83 3.19 -1.98
C GLU A 38 -12.82 4.27 -1.57
N LYS A 39 -11.52 3.93 -1.53
CA LYS A 39 -10.45 4.79 -1.01
C LYS A 39 -9.60 5.45 -2.11
N ALA A 40 -9.58 4.87 -3.30
CA ALA A 40 -8.84 5.35 -4.45
C ALA A 40 -9.72 5.30 -5.68
N ASP A 41 -9.60 6.30 -6.56
CA ASP A 41 -10.33 6.30 -7.80
C ASP A 41 -9.91 5.10 -8.69
N GLU A 42 -10.85 4.60 -9.50
CA GLU A 42 -10.65 3.41 -10.33
C GLU A 42 -9.47 3.56 -11.32
N THR A 43 -9.21 4.78 -11.80
CA THR A 43 -8.09 5.06 -12.72
C THR A 43 -6.76 4.93 -11.99
N THR A 44 -6.63 5.52 -10.80
CA THR A 44 -5.45 5.39 -9.95
C THR A 44 -5.23 3.94 -9.53
N PHE A 45 -6.28 3.23 -9.10
CA PHE A 45 -6.20 1.82 -8.75
C PHE A 45 -5.65 0.96 -9.91
N LYS A 46 -6.26 1.07 -11.10
CA LYS A 46 -5.81 0.32 -12.28
C LYS A 46 -4.39 0.69 -12.71
N LYS A 47 -4.01 1.97 -12.60
CA LYS A 47 -2.64 2.42 -12.86
C LYS A 47 -1.68 1.74 -11.91
N MET A 48 -1.93 1.82 -10.61
CA MET A 48 -1.02 1.31 -9.58
C MET A 48 -0.93 -0.21 -9.58
N CYS A 49 -2.01 -0.93 -9.89
CA CYS A 49 -1.96 -2.38 -10.13
C CYS A 49 -0.95 -2.76 -11.22
N LYS A 50 -0.88 -2.00 -12.31
CA LYS A 50 0.11 -2.25 -13.39
C LYS A 50 1.53 -1.90 -12.98
N VAL A 51 1.69 -0.93 -12.08
CA VAL A 51 2.98 -0.50 -11.55
C VAL A 51 3.52 -1.55 -10.59
N VAL A 52 2.75 -1.91 -9.56
CA VAL A 52 3.12 -2.89 -8.53
C VAL A 52 3.45 -4.24 -9.15
N LYS A 53 2.68 -4.71 -10.15
CA LYS A 53 2.96 -5.96 -10.88
C LYS A 53 4.32 -5.99 -11.62
N LYS A 54 4.94 -4.84 -11.85
CA LYS A 54 6.24 -4.71 -12.52
C LYS A 54 7.38 -4.45 -11.54
N MET A 55 7.07 -4.17 -10.27
CA MET A 55 8.05 -3.88 -9.25
C MET A 55 8.35 -5.13 -8.43
N GLY A 56 9.61 -5.32 -8.05
CA GLY A 56 9.97 -6.26 -6.98
C GLY A 56 9.73 -5.65 -5.60
N ASP A 57 9.64 -6.50 -4.57
CA ASP A 57 9.44 -6.06 -3.18
C ASP A 57 10.44 -4.99 -2.74
N SER A 58 11.71 -5.13 -3.13
CA SER A 58 12.74 -4.14 -2.80
C SER A 58 12.45 -2.77 -3.41
N GLU A 59 11.98 -2.72 -4.66
CA GLU A 59 11.63 -1.48 -5.35
C GLU A 59 10.42 -0.81 -4.71
N ILE A 60 9.42 -1.60 -4.27
CA ILE A 60 8.24 -1.09 -3.56
C ILE A 60 8.65 -0.52 -2.21
N ILE A 61 9.44 -1.26 -1.43
CA ILE A 61 9.93 -0.82 -0.13
C ILE A 61 10.74 0.47 -0.25
N ASP A 62 11.63 0.56 -1.23
CA ASP A 62 12.45 1.75 -1.44
C ASP A 62 11.58 2.94 -1.89
N THR A 63 10.59 2.72 -2.77
CA THR A 63 9.61 3.73 -3.14
C THR A 63 8.84 4.26 -1.92
N ILE A 64 8.41 3.37 -1.00
CA ILE A 64 7.75 3.77 0.25
C ILE A 64 8.70 4.62 1.11
N ARG A 65 9.97 4.22 1.24
CA ARG A 65 10.97 4.95 2.05
C ARG A 65 11.25 6.34 1.52
N GLU A 66 11.37 6.49 0.20
CA GLU A 66 11.70 7.75 -0.46
C GLU A 66 10.53 8.74 -0.38
N ASN A 67 9.28 8.25 -0.41
CA ASN A 67 8.08 9.08 -0.51
C ASN A 67 7.31 9.27 0.81
N LYS A 68 7.59 8.49 1.86
CA LYS A 68 6.87 8.61 3.16
C LYS A 68 6.96 10.01 3.78
N ASN A 69 8.09 10.70 3.59
CA ASN A 69 8.27 12.05 4.15
C ASN A 69 7.47 13.11 3.37
N LEU A 70 7.01 12.80 2.16
CA LEU A 70 6.18 13.68 1.35
C LEU A 70 4.69 13.41 1.58
N PHE A 71 4.29 12.14 1.69
CA PHE A 71 2.87 11.73 1.68
C PHE A 71 2.36 11.15 3.00
N ALA A 72 3.25 10.87 3.95
CA ALA A 72 2.96 10.39 5.30
C ALA A 72 3.86 11.09 6.35
N ALA A 73 4.02 12.41 6.19
CA ALA A 73 4.96 13.22 6.96
C ALA A 73 4.57 13.36 8.43
N THR A 74 3.26 13.45 8.70
CA THR A 74 2.72 13.61 10.05
C THR A 74 2.27 12.30 10.67
N GLU A 75 2.20 12.24 12.01
CA GLU A 75 1.64 11.09 12.72
C GLU A 75 0.18 10.82 12.32
N SER A 76 -0.59 11.89 12.09
CA SER A 76 -1.97 11.79 11.63
C SER A 76 -2.07 11.13 10.25
N GLU A 77 -1.23 11.51 9.29
CA GLU A 77 -1.24 10.90 7.96
C GLU A 77 -0.79 9.44 7.97
N ARG A 78 0.22 9.11 8.78
CA ARG A 78 0.64 7.72 9.01
C ARG A 78 -0.48 6.92 9.65
N GLY A 79 -1.15 7.48 10.66
CA GLY A 79 -2.28 6.86 11.33
C GLY A 79 -3.43 6.57 10.38
N GLN A 80 -3.78 7.52 9.51
CA GLN A 80 -4.82 7.32 8.50
C GLN A 80 -4.44 6.22 7.52
N LEU A 81 -3.21 6.22 7.00
CA LEU A 81 -2.75 5.17 6.08
C LEU A 81 -2.78 3.78 6.75
N LEU A 82 -2.33 3.66 8.00
CA LEU A 82 -2.40 2.40 8.74
C LEU A 82 -3.84 1.96 9.01
N SER A 83 -4.74 2.90 9.28
CA SER A 83 -6.17 2.62 9.40
C SER A 83 -6.76 2.10 8.10
N ASP A 84 -6.37 2.70 6.96
CA ASP A 84 -6.82 2.27 5.64
C ASP A 84 -6.33 0.84 5.32
N LEU A 85 -5.05 0.56 5.58
CA LEU A 85 -4.48 -0.79 5.41
C LEU A 85 -5.18 -1.83 6.26
N ARG A 86 -5.50 -1.48 7.50
CA ARG A 86 -6.20 -2.37 8.41
C ARG A 86 -7.60 -2.70 7.92
N SER A 87 -8.34 -1.69 7.44
CA SER A 87 -9.68 -1.92 6.88
C SER A 87 -9.70 -2.80 5.63
N ILE A 88 -8.60 -2.86 4.88
CA ILE A 88 -8.46 -3.73 3.71
C ILE A 88 -8.23 -5.17 4.16
N ILE A 89 -7.24 -5.39 5.03
CA ILE A 89 -6.89 -6.72 5.56
C ILE A 89 -8.05 -7.34 6.35
N GLU A 90 -8.86 -6.50 7.00
CA GLU A 90 -10.06 -6.93 7.75
C GLU A 90 -11.33 -6.92 6.89
N ALA A 91 -11.23 -6.65 5.57
CA ALA A 91 -12.38 -6.66 4.67
C ALA A 91 -12.93 -8.06 4.44
N ASP A 92 -12.08 -9.08 4.55
CA ASP A 92 -12.48 -10.46 4.64
C ASP A 92 -12.44 -10.96 6.10
N GLU A 93 -13.22 -12.00 6.42
CA GLU A 93 -13.22 -12.60 7.77
C GLU A 93 -11.94 -13.41 8.07
N LYS A 94 -10.90 -13.32 7.23
CA LYS A 94 -9.76 -14.23 7.19
C LYS A 94 -8.40 -13.55 7.27
N SER A 95 -8.30 -12.39 7.96
CA SER A 95 -7.00 -11.76 8.17
C SER A 95 -5.93 -12.77 8.62
N SER A 96 -4.89 -12.96 7.81
CA SER A 96 -3.90 -14.01 8.03
C SER A 96 -2.82 -13.55 9.00
N PRO A 97 -2.09 -14.48 9.67
CA PRO A 97 -0.90 -14.11 10.43
C PRO A 97 0.15 -13.37 9.59
N MET A 98 0.16 -13.60 8.27
CA MET A 98 1.10 -12.97 7.33
C MET A 98 0.72 -11.51 7.05
N GLU A 99 -0.54 -11.20 6.78
CA GLU A 99 -1.01 -9.81 6.63
C GLU A 99 -0.79 -9.00 7.91
N ASN A 100 -1.06 -9.61 9.08
CA ASN A 100 -0.81 -8.97 10.38
C ASN A 100 0.68 -8.68 10.61
N TYR A 101 1.57 -9.58 10.17
CA TYR A 101 3.00 -9.35 10.20
C TYR A 101 3.40 -8.20 9.27
N LEU A 102 2.84 -8.16 8.06
CA LEU A 102 3.14 -7.12 7.09
C LEU A 102 2.64 -5.74 7.55
N LEU A 103 1.45 -5.65 8.13
CA LEU A 103 0.92 -4.41 8.67
C LEU A 103 1.90 -3.80 9.69
N LYS A 104 2.46 -4.64 10.58
CA LYS A 104 3.50 -4.22 11.53
C LYS A 104 4.82 -3.85 10.85
N ALA A 105 5.17 -4.50 9.75
CA ALA A 105 6.38 -4.18 8.99
C ALA A 105 6.24 -2.82 8.27
N VAL A 106 5.09 -2.56 7.63
CA VAL A 106 4.75 -1.28 7.00
C VAL A 106 4.67 -0.17 8.05
N GLU A 107 4.06 -0.43 9.21
CA GLU A 107 4.03 0.51 10.33
C GLU A 107 5.45 0.94 10.75
N LYS A 108 6.37 -0.02 10.90
CA LYS A 108 7.78 0.27 11.20
C LYS A 108 8.46 1.05 10.07
N LEU A 109 8.13 0.75 8.82
CA LEU A 109 8.69 1.41 7.64
C LEU A 109 8.30 2.90 7.57
N LEU A 110 7.04 3.20 7.91
CA LEU A 110 6.49 4.55 7.92
C LEU A 110 6.96 5.38 9.12
N LYS A 111 7.27 4.76 10.26
CA LYS A 111 7.70 5.45 11.50
C LYS A 111 9.21 5.71 11.59
N ARG A 112 10.03 4.86 10.96
CA ARG A 112 11.47 5.10 10.81
C ARG A 112 11.72 6.15 9.73
#